data_AF-A0A7C3Y2B5-F1
#
_entry.id   AF-A0A7C3Y2B5-F1
#
_cell.length_a   1.000
_cell.length_b   1.000
_cell.length_c   1.000
_cell.angle_alpha   90.00
_cell.angle_beta   90.00
_cell.angle_gamma   90.00
#
_symmetry.space_group_name_H-M   'P 1'
#
loop_
_entity.id
_entity.type
_entity.pdbx_description
1 polymer ?
#
loop_
_entity_poly.entity_id
_entity_poly.type
_entity_poly.pdbx_seq_one_letter_code
_entity_poly.pdbx_strand_id
1 'polypeptide(L)' 'MRFEFATATRIIFGPGTLAEVGPAARTFGQLAFVVVGTAGERVMPLLATLMQQRVAVTIFKIAGE' A
#
# COMPACT_ATOMS: atom_id res chain seq x y z
N MET A 1 3.15 -5.10 36.46
CA MET A 1 3.36 -5.71 35.13
C MET A 1 3.81 -4.62 34.18
N ARG A 2 4.83 -4.86 33.36
CA ARG A 2 5.31 -3.90 32.35
C ARG A 2 5.09 -4.50 30.96
N PHE A 3 4.39 -3.76 30.10
CA PHE A 3 4.17 -4.13 28.69
C PHE A 3 4.50 -2.92 27.81
N GLU A 4 4.91 -3.21 26.57
CA GLU A 4 5.18 -2.22 25.53
C GLU A 4 4.50 -2.68 24.24
N PHE A 5 3.97 -1.72 23.48
CA PHE A 5 3.26 -1.99 22.23
C PHE A 5 3.72 -1.01 21.16
N ALA A 6 4.38 -1.51 20.13
CA ALA A 6 4.82 -0.73 18.97
C ALA A 6 3.85 -0.97 17.80
N THR A 7 3.19 0.10 17.36
CA THR A 7 2.22 0.06 16.26
C THR A 7 2.75 0.76 15.01
N ALA A 8 1.98 0.68 13.93
CA ALA A 8 2.12 1.59 12.82
C ALA A 8 1.98 3.05 13.28
N THR A 9 2.69 3.96 12.62
CA THR A 9 2.63 5.41 12.86
C THR A 9 1.35 6.05 12.31
N ARG A 10 0.67 5.39 11.36
CA ARG A 10 -0.60 5.84 10.79
C ARG A 10 -1.45 4.64 10.37
N ILE A 11 -2.73 4.66 10.73
CA ILE A 11 -3.72 3.66 10.35
C ILE A 11 -4.98 4.40 9.89
N ILE A 12 -5.52 4.05 8.73
CA ILE A 12 -6.66 4.73 8.11
C ILE A 12 -7.79 3.70 7.90
N PHE A 13 -8.96 3.96 8.48
CA PHE A 13 -10.12 3.09 8.37
C PHE A 13 -11.32 3.82 7.78
N GLY A 14 -12.16 3.08 7.06
CA GLY A 14 -13.40 3.58 6.48
C GLY A 14 -13.60 3.09 5.04
N PRO A 15 -14.84 3.14 4.52
CA PRO A 15 -15.09 2.85 3.11
C PRO A 15 -14.32 3.81 2.20
N GLY A 16 -13.63 3.28 1.19
CA GLY A 16 -12.97 4.08 0.15
C GLY A 16 -11.57 4.63 0.49
N THR A 17 -11.02 4.34 1.66
CA THR A 17 -9.71 4.86 2.11
C THR A 17 -8.52 4.40 1.25
N LEU A 18 -8.71 3.41 0.37
CA LEU A 18 -7.68 3.02 -0.61
C LEU A 18 -7.21 4.22 -1.47
N ALA A 19 -8.09 5.18 -1.77
CA ALA A 19 -7.73 6.37 -2.54
C ALA A 19 -6.65 7.24 -1.83
N GLU A 20 -6.53 7.14 -0.51
CA GLU A 20 -5.54 7.87 0.28
C GLU A 20 -4.12 7.28 0.18
N VAL A 21 -3.99 6.05 -0.35
CA VAL A 21 -2.70 5.36 -0.43
C VAL A 21 -1.72 6.08 -1.35
N GLY A 22 -2.20 6.73 -2.42
CA GLY A 22 -1.36 7.45 -3.36
C GLY A 22 -0.68 8.66 -2.73
N PRO A 23 -1.44 9.64 -2.18
CA PRO A 23 -0.87 10.77 -1.46
C PRO A 23 -0.01 10.35 -0.27
N ALA A 24 -0.40 9.30 0.45
CA ALA A 24 0.40 8.76 1.56
C ALA A 24 1.72 8.15 1.08
N ALA A 25 1.73 7.35 0.03
CA ALA A 25 2.96 6.77 -0.53
C ALA A 25 3.91 7.85 -1.05
N ARG A 26 3.36 8.94 -1.61
CA ARG A 26 4.15 10.09 -2.10
C ARG A 26 5.01 10.74 -1.02
N THR A 27 4.61 10.70 0.25
CA THR A 27 5.43 11.25 1.35
C THR A 27 6.68 10.44 1.64
N PHE A 28 6.75 9.19 1.16
CA PHE A 28 7.89 8.29 1.32
C PHE A 28 8.80 8.23 0.09
N GLY A 29 8.36 8.76 -1.06
CA GLY A 29 9.16 8.82 -2.27
C GLY A 29 8.35 8.68 -3.55
N GLN A 30 9.02 8.22 -4.61
CA GLN A 30 8.44 8.11 -5.96
C GLN A 30 8.43 6.69 -6.51
N LEU A 31 9.07 5.75 -5.82
CA LEU A 31 9.24 4.36 -6.25
C LEU A 31 8.61 3.47 -5.19
N ALA A 32 7.51 2.81 -5.54
CA ALA A 32 6.84 1.83 -4.69
C ALA A 32 7.19 0.42 -5.16
N PHE A 33 7.63 -0.41 -4.22
CA PHE A 33 7.76 -1.85 -4.42
C PHE A 33 6.51 -2.53 -3.86
N VAL A 34 5.68 -3.08 -4.74
CA VAL A 34 4.39 -3.66 -4.40
C VAL A 34 4.50 -5.17 -4.40
N VAL A 35 4.42 -5.76 -3.21
CA VAL A 35 4.38 -7.21 -3.02
C VAL A 35 2.93 -7.64 -2.95
N VAL A 36 2.59 -8.69 -3.71
CA VAL A 36 1.26 -9.27 -3.71
C VAL A 36 1.31 -10.79 -3.76
N GLY A 37 0.39 -11.45 -3.04
CA GLY A 37 0.17 -12.90 -3.09
C GLY A 37 -0.50 -13.36 -4.39
N THR A 38 -1.47 -14.29 -4.30
CA THR A 38 -2.43 -14.60 -5.38
C THR A 38 -3.41 -13.44 -5.58
N ALA A 39 -2.87 -12.28 -5.94
CA ALA A 39 -3.63 -11.12 -6.35
C ALA A 39 -3.97 -11.29 -7.83
N GLY A 40 -5.22 -11.69 -8.08
CA GLY A 40 -5.89 -11.44 -9.35
C GLY A 40 -6.18 -9.92 -9.52
N GLU A 41 -7.36 -9.58 -10.01
CA GLU A 41 -7.73 -8.19 -10.35
C GLU A 41 -7.76 -7.20 -9.16
N ARG A 42 -7.70 -7.70 -7.91
CA ARG A 42 -7.80 -6.87 -6.69
C ARG A 42 -6.67 -5.84 -6.53
N VAL A 43 -5.50 -6.06 -7.14
CA VAL A 43 -4.38 -5.11 -7.05
C VAL A 43 -4.56 -3.91 -7.97
N MET A 44 -5.38 -4.01 -9.01
CA MET A 44 -5.49 -2.97 -10.05
C MET A 44 -5.88 -1.59 -9.51
N PRO A 45 -6.84 -1.45 -8.58
CA PRO A 45 -7.18 -0.14 -8.01
C PRO A 45 -6.02 0.51 -7.23
N LEU A 46 -5.21 -0.29 -6.53
CA LEU A 46 -4.01 0.19 -5.84
C LEU A 46 -2.99 0.75 -6.84
N LEU A 47 -2.69 -0.02 -7.90
CA LEU A 47 -1.73 0.39 -8.92
C LEU A 47 -2.17 1.67 -9.61
N ALA A 48 -3.46 1.76 -9.99
CA ALA A 48 -4.02 2.96 -10.59
C ALA A 48 -3.87 4.20 -9.69
N THR A 49 -4.14 4.04 -8.39
CA THR A 49 -4.03 5.14 -7.41
C THR A 49 -2.59 5.62 -7.24
N LEU A 50 -1.62 4.69 -7.20
CA LEU A 50 -0.19 5.03 -7.12
C LEU A 50 0.29 5.76 -8.39
N MET A 51 -0.10 5.25 -9.56
CA MET A 51 0.27 5.84 -10.85
C MET A 51 -0.33 7.24 -11.04
N GLN A 52 -1.60 7.46 -10.62
CA GLN A 52 -2.23 8.79 -10.63
C GLN A 52 -1.46 9.81 -9.78
N GLN A 53 -0.81 9.37 -8.70
CA GLN A 53 0.03 10.21 -7.85
C GLN A 53 1.50 10.26 -8.29
N ARG A 54 1.81 9.77 -9.50
CA ARG A 54 3.15 9.70 -10.08
C ARG A 54 4.15 8.93 -9.20
N VAL A 55 3.67 7.88 -8.55
CA VAL A 55 4.49 6.89 -7.88
C VAL A 55 4.68 5.72 -8.84
N ALA A 56 5.90 5.51 -9.32
CA ALA A 56 6.23 4.37 -10.16
C ALA A 56 6.17 3.08 -9.33
N VAL A 57 5.70 2.00 -9.94
CA VAL A 57 5.47 0.74 -9.25
C VAL A 57 6.29 -0.39 -9.87
N THR A 58 7.00 -1.14 -9.03
CA THR A 58 7.54 -2.44 -9.36
C THR A 58 6.77 -3.50 -8.60
N ILE A 59 6.24 -4.51 -9.30
CA ILE A 59 5.39 -5.54 -8.71
C ILE A 59 6.19 -6.82 -8.52
N PHE A 60 6.11 -7.40 -7.34
CA PHE A 60 6.61 -8.74 -7.03
C PHE A 60 5.46 -9.64 -6.59
N LYS A 61 5.32 -10.78 -7.27
CA LYS A 61 4.28 -11.77 -6.97
C LYS A 61 4.90 -12.91 -6.16
N ILE A 62 4.34 -13.19 -4.99
CA ILE A 62 4.74 -14.32 -4.15
C ILE A 62 3.63 -15.38 -4.12
N ALA A 63 4.01 -16.65 -4.24
CA ALA A 63 3.07 -17.76 -4.14
C ALA A 63 2.95 -18.18 -2.66
N GLY A 64 1.72 -18.35 -2.17
CA GLY A 64 1.44 -18.92 -0.84
C GLY A 64 1.32 -17.93 0.33
N GLU A 65 1.10 -16.64 0.04
CA GLU A 65 0.66 -15.63 1.03
C GLU A 65 -0.86 -15.64 1.21
#